data_AF-A0A3A4PR24-F1
#
_entry.id   AF-A0A3A4PR24-F1
#
_cell.length_a   1.000
_cell.length_b   1.000
_cell.length_c   1.000
_cell.angle_alpha   90.00
_cell.angle_beta   90.00
_cell.angle_gamma   90.00
#
_symmetry.space_group_name_H-M   'P 1'
#
loop_
_entity.id
_entity.type
_entity.pdbx_description
1 polymer ?
#
loop_
_entity_poly.entity_id
_entity_poly.type
_entity_poly.pdbx_seq_one_letter_code
_entity_poly.pdbx_strand_id
1 'polypeptide(L)'
;MSIFKRIFGQNQIDDESIEIQKQHILKYIELREKFTGEKIFIGPDCDVLPNAYGPFGKCLTNPIPVNGIIGKIIYLNRLRSKYGFKFFYHRIGSFESPITSYPVDKYELVSTDAKIWLLLYFCLYFPRRSSLVPEGLTLESWKKMSDVNKFICKLGAGGTEKFLENFPIDLPNAIISNFKSDPEFGEGIAVRIKNIIDKNLGKWHRPTNFFPYDPNEKKLGGIIEDDNGTIYFVK
;
A
#
# COMPACT_ATOMS: atom_id res chain seq x y z
N MET A 1 36.49 -11.87 18.32
CA MET A 1 35.30 -11.48 17.51
C MET A 1 35.59 -11.78 16.06
N SER A 2 34.85 -12.73 15.47
CA SER A 2 35.25 -13.44 14.25
C SER A 2 35.12 -12.61 12.96
N ILE A 3 36.17 -12.67 12.14
CA ILE A 3 36.28 -12.16 10.76
C ILE A 3 35.10 -12.59 9.85
N PHE A 4 34.40 -13.68 10.21
CA PHE A 4 33.21 -14.15 9.50
C PHE A 4 32.00 -13.21 9.56
N LYS A 5 31.90 -12.32 10.57
CA LYS A 5 30.84 -11.28 10.61
C LYS A 5 31.04 -10.16 9.57
N ARG A 6 32.21 -10.08 8.93
CA ARG A 6 32.57 -9.01 7.98
C ARG A 6 32.37 -9.40 6.51
N ILE A 7 32.24 -10.70 6.22
CA ILE A 7 32.11 -11.23 4.84
C ILE A 7 30.64 -11.49 4.48
N PHE A 8 29.81 -11.86 5.45
CA PHE A 8 28.36 -11.72 5.33
C PHE A 8 28.00 -10.36 5.89
N GLY A 9 28.00 -9.34 5.03
CA GLY A 9 27.35 -8.08 5.36
C GLY A 9 25.97 -8.42 5.91
N GLN A 10 25.66 -7.93 7.12
CA GLN A 10 24.28 -7.94 7.59
C GLN A 10 23.44 -7.46 6.41
N ASN A 11 22.52 -8.29 5.92
CA ASN A 11 21.53 -7.90 4.91
C ASN A 11 20.73 -6.76 5.52
N GLN A 12 21.27 -5.54 5.45
CA GLN A 12 20.72 -4.38 6.10
C GLN A 12 19.53 -4.00 5.25
N ILE A 13 18.34 -4.36 5.75
CA ILE A 13 17.03 -4.01 5.21
C ILE A 13 17.13 -2.59 4.64
N ASP A 14 16.89 -2.46 3.32
CA ASP A 14 16.90 -1.16 2.64
C ASP A 14 15.56 -0.45 2.87
N ASP A 15 15.35 -0.08 4.13
CA ASP A 15 14.12 0.52 4.64
C ASP A 15 14.36 1.28 5.95
N GLU A 16 13.29 1.83 6.52
CA GLU A 16 13.27 2.30 7.90
C GLU A 16 13.67 1.20 8.90
N SER A 17 14.20 1.61 10.04
CA SER A 17 14.54 0.68 11.11
C SER A 17 13.30 -0.11 11.56
N ILE A 18 13.50 -1.34 12.00
CA ILE A 18 12.41 -2.22 12.43
C ILE A 18 11.64 -1.59 13.60
N GLU A 19 12.31 -0.82 14.45
CA GLU A 19 11.71 -0.10 15.58
C GLU A 19 10.69 0.94 15.10
N ILE A 20 11.03 1.75 14.10
CA ILE A 20 10.09 2.72 13.50
C ILE A 20 8.92 1.99 12.85
N GLN A 21 9.20 0.89 12.15
CA GLN A 21 8.14 0.10 11.53
C GLN A 21 7.16 -0.48 12.56
N LYS A 22 7.66 -0.96 13.69
CA LYS A 22 6.85 -1.44 14.82
C LYS A 22 5.97 -0.33 15.40
N GLN A 23 6.47 0.91 15.49
CA GLN A 23 5.67 2.03 15.97
C GLN A 23 4.45 2.30 15.06
N HIS A 24 4.59 2.18 13.75
CA HIS A 24 3.46 2.37 12.82
C HIS A 24 2.34 1.36 13.04
N ILE A 25 2.67 0.08 13.23
CA ILE A 25 1.65 -0.96 13.47
C ILE A 25 1.04 -0.85 14.87
N LEU A 26 1.83 -0.52 15.90
CA LEU A 26 1.30 -0.34 17.25
C LEU A 26 0.26 0.78 17.31
N LYS A 27 0.56 1.93 16.67
CA LYS A 27 -0.41 3.04 16.56
C LYS A 27 -1.67 2.62 15.80
N TYR A 28 -1.51 1.86 14.71
CA TYR A 28 -2.66 1.37 13.94
C TYR A 28 -3.54 0.43 14.77
N ILE A 29 -2.94 -0.52 15.50
CA ILE A 29 -3.64 -1.45 16.38
C ILE A 29 -4.35 -0.71 17.49
N GLU A 30 -3.66 0.17 18.22
CA GLU A 30 -4.24 0.94 19.32
C GLU A 30 -5.51 1.68 18.89
N LEU A 31 -5.47 2.36 17.73
CA LEU A 31 -6.62 3.06 17.19
C LEU A 31 -7.75 2.09 16.82
N ARG A 32 -7.42 0.98 16.16
CA ARG A 32 -8.40 -0.03 15.72
C ARG A 32 -9.05 -0.72 16.92
N GLU A 33 -8.29 -1.07 17.96
CA GLU A 33 -8.80 -1.60 19.23
C GLU A 33 -9.71 -0.58 19.91
N LYS A 34 -9.32 0.71 19.96
CA LYS A 34 -10.15 1.79 20.53
C LYS A 34 -11.50 1.91 19.81
N PHE A 35 -11.53 1.80 18.48
CA PHE A 35 -12.77 1.96 17.71
C PHE A 35 -13.65 0.70 17.66
N THR A 36 -13.04 -0.49 17.70
CA THR A 36 -13.78 -1.76 17.53
C THR A 36 -14.01 -2.52 18.84
N GLY A 37 -13.24 -2.21 19.89
CA GLY A 37 -13.20 -3.00 21.12
C GLY A 37 -12.55 -4.38 20.96
N GLU A 38 -12.17 -4.77 19.73
CA GLU A 38 -11.56 -6.06 19.44
C GLU A 38 -10.06 -5.98 19.65
N LYS A 39 -9.51 -6.86 20.49
CA LYS A 39 -8.06 -7.01 20.64
C LYS A 39 -7.44 -7.58 19.36
N ILE A 40 -6.40 -6.93 18.85
CA ILE A 40 -5.70 -7.34 17.63
C ILE A 40 -4.30 -7.82 17.99
N PHE A 41 -3.99 -9.05 17.56
CA PHE A 41 -2.65 -9.59 17.65
C PHE A 41 -1.82 -9.16 16.44
N ILE A 42 -0.50 -9.07 16.59
CA ILE A 42 0.43 -8.85 15.47
C ILE A 42 0.87 -10.22 14.94
N GLY A 43 0.89 -10.38 13.62
CA GLY A 43 1.40 -11.56 12.94
C GLY A 43 2.92 -11.76 13.10
N PRO A 44 3.47 -12.87 12.58
CA PRO A 44 4.90 -13.16 12.67
C PRO A 44 5.74 -12.19 11.84
N ASP A 45 7.01 -12.00 12.20
CA ASP A 45 7.97 -11.28 11.36
C ASP A 45 8.31 -12.12 10.12
N CYS A 46 7.77 -11.75 8.96
CA CYS A 46 7.96 -12.49 7.70
C CYS A 46 7.80 -11.58 6.46
N ASP A 47 8.40 -12.01 5.36
CA ASP A 47 8.18 -11.39 4.04
C ASP A 47 7.02 -12.03 3.27
N VAL A 48 6.67 -13.28 3.62
CA VAL A 48 5.60 -14.10 3.05
C VAL A 48 4.86 -14.76 4.21
N LEU A 49 3.52 -14.74 4.18
CA LEU A 49 2.70 -15.35 5.22
C LEU A 49 2.93 -16.88 5.29
N PRO A 50 2.89 -17.50 6.49
CA PRO A 50 2.90 -18.94 6.60
C PRO A 50 1.78 -19.58 5.76
N ASN A 51 2.11 -20.66 5.04
CA ASN A 51 1.18 -21.41 4.17
C ASN A 51 0.60 -20.63 2.98
N ALA A 52 1.13 -19.44 2.68
CA ALA A 52 0.71 -18.69 1.49
C ALA A 52 1.03 -19.45 0.21
N TYR A 53 0.16 -19.33 -0.80
CA TYR A 53 0.32 -19.97 -2.10
C TYR A 53 -0.19 -19.08 -3.23
N GLY A 54 0.33 -19.31 -4.44
CA GLY A 54 0.07 -18.47 -5.60
C GLY A 54 1.04 -17.28 -5.71
N PRO A 55 0.85 -16.39 -6.69
CA PRO A 55 1.80 -15.33 -6.99
C PRO A 55 1.87 -14.26 -5.89
N PHE A 56 3.08 -13.99 -5.38
CA PHE A 56 3.29 -13.04 -4.29
C PHE A 56 2.72 -11.66 -4.59
N GLY A 57 1.87 -11.19 -3.68
CA GLY A 57 1.18 -9.91 -3.70
C GLY A 57 0.07 -9.76 -4.74
N LYS A 58 -0.14 -10.72 -5.63
CA LYS A 58 -1.12 -10.62 -6.74
C LYS A 58 -2.37 -11.49 -6.53
N CYS A 59 -2.49 -12.16 -5.39
CA CYS A 59 -3.68 -12.91 -5.02
C CYS A 59 -3.96 -12.84 -3.52
N LEU A 60 -5.21 -13.11 -3.15
CA LEU A 60 -5.72 -13.12 -1.78
C LEU A 60 -5.03 -14.14 -0.86
N THR A 61 -4.48 -15.20 -1.45
CA THR A 61 -3.80 -16.32 -0.78
C THR A 61 -2.29 -16.12 -0.64
N ASN A 62 -1.75 -15.02 -1.17
CA ASN A 62 -0.36 -14.64 -0.98
C ASN A 62 -0.21 -13.11 -0.91
N PRO A 63 -0.84 -12.44 0.06
CA PRO A 63 -0.79 -10.99 0.19
C PRO A 63 0.57 -10.51 0.69
N ILE A 64 0.88 -9.24 0.47
CA ILE A 64 2.09 -8.58 0.96
C ILE A 64 1.90 -8.24 2.45
N PRO A 65 2.68 -8.81 3.39
CA PRO A 65 2.64 -8.40 4.78
C PRO A 65 3.24 -7.00 4.96
N VAL A 66 2.52 -6.13 5.67
CA VAL A 66 2.89 -4.74 5.93
C VAL A 66 2.55 -4.30 7.34
N ASN A 67 3.29 -3.31 7.84
CA ASN A 67 3.13 -2.76 9.18
C ASN A 67 2.12 -1.60 9.22
N GLY A 68 0.85 -1.94 9.05
CA GLY A 68 -0.26 -0.99 9.07
C GLY A 68 -0.37 -0.15 7.80
N ILE A 69 -1.24 0.87 7.87
CA ILE A 69 -1.54 1.78 6.76
C ILE A 69 -0.28 2.48 6.25
N ILE A 70 0.54 3.03 7.16
CA ILE A 70 1.77 3.75 6.77
C ILE A 70 2.76 2.81 6.08
N GLY A 71 2.93 1.58 6.57
CA GLY A 71 3.80 0.58 5.93
C GLY A 71 3.41 0.30 4.48
N LYS A 72 2.10 0.17 4.22
CA LYS A 72 1.55 -0.02 2.88
C LYS A 72 1.70 1.22 1.99
N ILE A 73 1.48 2.42 2.51
CA ILE A 73 1.69 3.67 1.76
C ILE A 73 3.15 3.78 1.31
N ILE A 74 4.10 3.54 2.22
CA ILE A 74 5.53 3.54 1.89
C ILE A 74 5.83 2.50 0.82
N TYR A 75 5.33 1.28 0.96
CA TYR A 75 5.54 0.21 -0.01
C TYR A 75 5.04 0.61 -1.41
N LEU A 76 3.80 1.10 -1.51
CA LEU A 76 3.19 1.53 -2.77
C LEU A 76 3.95 2.71 -3.40
N ASN A 77 4.32 3.72 -2.61
CA ASN A 77 5.03 4.90 -3.10
C ASN A 77 6.47 4.59 -3.55
N ARG A 78 7.07 3.51 -3.07
CA ARG A 78 8.38 3.00 -3.50
C ARG A 78 8.28 2.05 -4.70
N LEU A 79 7.11 1.48 -4.96
CA LEU A 79 6.91 0.51 -6.03
C LEU A 79 7.12 1.15 -7.40
N ARG A 80 7.91 0.50 -8.24
CA ARG A 80 8.17 0.91 -9.62
C ARG A 80 7.86 -0.23 -10.56
N SER A 81 7.39 0.12 -11.75
CA SER A 81 7.30 -0.87 -12.83
C SER A 81 8.69 -1.35 -13.22
N LYS A 82 8.78 -2.45 -13.98
CA LYS A 82 10.05 -2.89 -14.60
C LYS A 82 10.75 -1.81 -15.44
N TYR A 83 10.06 -0.74 -15.82
CA TYR A 83 10.60 0.39 -16.57
C TYR A 83 10.89 1.63 -15.69
N GLY A 84 10.75 1.51 -14.36
CA GLY A 84 11.03 2.59 -13.42
C GLY A 84 9.89 3.59 -13.20
N PHE A 85 8.70 3.38 -13.77
CA PHE A 85 7.56 4.28 -13.56
C PHE A 85 6.91 4.05 -12.20
N LYS A 86 6.43 5.13 -11.56
CA LYS A 86 5.62 5.07 -10.33
C LYS A 86 4.24 4.50 -10.63
N PHE A 87 3.47 4.23 -9.58
CA PHE A 87 2.07 3.83 -9.69
C PHE A 87 1.15 4.87 -9.04
N PHE A 88 0.04 5.14 -9.71
CA PHE A 88 -1.16 5.61 -9.03
C PHE A 88 -1.88 4.40 -8.44
N TYR A 89 -2.63 4.62 -7.36
CA TYR A 89 -3.41 3.55 -6.74
C TYR A 89 -4.68 4.05 -6.08
N HIS A 90 -5.65 3.14 -5.97
CA HIS A 90 -6.80 3.33 -5.10
C HIS A 90 -7.22 2.00 -4.50
N ARG A 91 -7.93 2.08 -3.37
CA ARG A 91 -8.36 0.89 -2.65
C ARG A 91 -9.68 0.36 -3.21
N ILE A 92 -9.74 -0.95 -3.38
CA ILE A 92 -10.96 -1.66 -3.81
C ILE A 92 -11.82 -2.08 -2.60
N GLY A 93 -11.18 -2.60 -1.55
CA GLY A 93 -11.88 -3.15 -0.39
C GLY A 93 -11.01 -4.03 0.48
N SER A 94 -11.60 -4.51 1.58
CA SER A 94 -11.08 -5.61 2.40
C SER A 94 -11.80 -6.89 2.04
N PHE A 95 -11.09 -8.01 2.11
CA PHE A 95 -11.59 -9.33 1.77
C PHE A 95 -11.15 -10.35 2.81
N GLU A 96 -11.99 -11.37 3.04
CA GLU A 96 -11.59 -12.54 3.82
C GLU A 96 -10.54 -13.34 3.06
N SER A 97 -9.57 -13.91 3.77
CA SER A 97 -8.54 -14.78 3.19
C SER A 97 -8.54 -16.13 3.88
N PRO A 98 -8.38 -17.25 3.14
CA PRO A 98 -8.24 -18.56 3.76
C PRO A 98 -6.87 -18.77 4.42
N ILE A 99 -5.92 -17.84 4.24
CA ILE A 99 -4.54 -17.95 4.76
C ILE A 99 -4.35 -17.21 6.08
N THR A 100 -5.22 -16.26 6.40
CA THR A 100 -5.07 -15.40 7.57
C THR A 100 -6.43 -15.03 8.15
N SER A 101 -6.51 -14.93 9.48
CA SER A 101 -7.71 -14.45 10.17
C SER A 101 -7.94 -12.95 10.00
N TYR A 102 -6.93 -12.21 9.52
CA TYR A 102 -7.01 -10.78 9.27
C TYR A 102 -7.61 -10.45 7.90
N PRO A 103 -8.30 -9.30 7.78
CA PRO A 103 -8.66 -8.74 6.48
C PRO A 103 -7.44 -8.55 5.57
N VAL A 104 -7.61 -8.88 4.29
CA VAL A 104 -6.65 -8.59 3.23
C VAL A 104 -7.21 -7.48 2.34
N ASP A 105 -6.45 -6.41 2.18
CA ASP A 105 -6.84 -5.25 1.39
C ASP A 105 -6.39 -5.40 -0.07
N LYS A 106 -7.33 -5.15 -0.98
CA LYS A 106 -7.09 -5.16 -2.43
C LYS A 106 -6.97 -3.73 -2.94
N TYR A 107 -5.94 -3.48 -3.75
CA TYR A 107 -5.70 -2.22 -4.42
C TYR A 107 -5.59 -2.43 -5.90
N GLU A 108 -6.12 -1.48 -6.66
CA GLU A 108 -5.88 -1.35 -8.08
C GLU A 108 -4.82 -0.29 -8.32
N LEU A 109 -3.85 -0.62 -9.17
CA LEU A 109 -2.71 0.21 -9.51
C LEU A 109 -2.64 0.40 -11.02
N VAL A 110 -2.22 1.60 -11.43
CA VAL A 110 -1.82 1.89 -12.81
C VAL A 110 -0.49 2.65 -12.83
N SER A 111 0.44 2.24 -13.69
CA SER A 111 1.73 2.94 -13.82
C SER A 111 1.53 4.34 -14.39
N THR A 112 2.40 5.29 -14.04
CA THR A 112 2.25 6.70 -14.46
C THR A 112 2.44 6.93 -15.97
N ASP A 113 2.92 5.93 -16.71
CA ASP A 113 2.96 5.90 -18.17
C ASP A 113 1.72 5.22 -18.81
N ALA A 114 0.72 4.86 -18.00
CA ALA A 114 -0.54 4.22 -18.34
C ALA A 114 -0.44 2.81 -18.94
N LYS A 115 0.74 2.16 -18.90
CA LYS A 115 0.97 0.88 -19.60
C LYS A 115 0.73 -0.36 -18.76
N ILE A 116 0.84 -0.27 -17.44
CA ILE A 116 0.79 -1.43 -16.55
C ILE A 116 -0.33 -1.22 -15.54
N TRP A 117 -1.35 -2.07 -15.62
CA TRP A 117 -2.43 -2.18 -14.64
C TRP A 117 -2.26 -3.48 -13.85
N LEU A 118 -2.38 -3.41 -12.53
CA LEU A 118 -2.24 -4.59 -11.67
C LEU A 118 -3.00 -4.46 -10.35
N LEU A 119 -3.45 -5.61 -9.85
CA LEU A 119 -4.10 -5.72 -8.54
C LEU A 119 -3.08 -6.20 -7.54
N LEU A 120 -3.00 -5.53 -6.39
CA LEU A 120 -2.17 -5.97 -5.26
C LEU A 120 -3.01 -6.21 -4.02
N TYR A 121 -2.57 -7.19 -3.23
CA TYR A 121 -3.19 -7.61 -2.00
C TYR A 121 -2.23 -7.36 -0.84
N PHE A 122 -2.71 -6.74 0.24
CA PHE A 122 -1.91 -6.36 1.41
C PHE A 122 -2.55 -6.89 2.70
N CYS A 123 -1.74 -7.38 3.63
CA CYS A 123 -2.18 -7.73 4.98
C CYS A 123 -1.47 -6.83 5.99
N LEU A 124 -2.23 -5.97 6.66
CA LEU A 124 -1.72 -4.80 7.40
C LEU A 124 -1.23 -5.10 8.83
N TYR A 125 -1.27 -6.36 9.28
CA TYR A 125 -1.16 -6.72 10.69
C TYR A 125 0.19 -7.34 11.07
N PHE A 126 1.28 -6.85 10.46
CA PHE A 126 2.62 -7.43 10.60
C PHE A 126 3.61 -6.44 11.23
N PRO A 127 4.69 -6.91 11.90
CA PRO A 127 5.59 -6.03 12.65
C PRO A 127 6.47 -5.15 11.74
N ARG A 128 6.65 -5.56 10.49
CA ARG A 128 7.37 -4.83 9.43
C ARG A 128 6.70 -5.08 8.08
N ARG A 129 7.08 -4.30 7.07
CA ARG A 129 6.73 -4.59 5.68
C ARG A 129 7.70 -5.56 5.02
N SER A 130 7.16 -6.30 4.05
CA SER A 130 7.94 -7.17 3.20
C SER A 130 8.98 -6.38 2.41
N SER A 131 10.16 -6.96 2.29
CA SER A 131 11.26 -6.53 1.42
C SER A 131 11.18 -7.18 0.03
N LEU A 132 10.32 -8.20 -0.12
CA LEU A 132 10.06 -8.84 -1.40
C LEU A 132 9.15 -7.96 -2.26
N VAL A 133 9.21 -8.19 -3.57
CA VAL A 133 8.45 -7.45 -4.57
C VAL A 133 7.69 -8.42 -5.48
N PRO A 134 6.42 -8.13 -5.84
CA PRO A 134 5.70 -8.91 -6.83
C PRO A 134 6.47 -8.98 -8.15
N GLU A 135 6.36 -10.12 -8.83
CA GLU A 135 7.06 -10.37 -10.09
C GLU A 135 6.81 -9.27 -11.13
N GLY A 136 7.88 -8.82 -11.79
CA GLY A 136 7.84 -7.80 -12.83
C GLY A 136 7.84 -6.36 -12.31
N LEU A 137 8.00 -6.16 -10.99
CA LEU A 137 8.10 -4.86 -10.35
C LEU A 137 9.43 -4.73 -9.59
N THR A 138 9.76 -3.51 -9.17
CA THR A 138 10.94 -3.23 -8.34
C THR A 138 10.57 -2.27 -7.20
N LEU A 139 11.36 -2.26 -6.12
CA LEU A 139 11.26 -1.25 -5.07
C LEU A 139 12.38 -0.22 -5.20
N GLU A 140 12.04 1.06 -5.16
CA GLU A 140 13.03 2.12 -5.06
C GLU A 140 13.75 2.04 -3.70
N SER A 141 15.07 2.21 -3.73
CA SER A 141 15.94 2.08 -2.56
C SER A 141 15.68 3.18 -1.52
N TRP A 142 15.38 2.80 -0.28
CA TRP A 142 15.13 3.75 0.81
C TRP A 142 16.37 4.58 1.14
N LYS A 143 17.54 3.94 1.19
CA LYS A 143 18.82 4.59 1.47
C LYS A 143 19.21 5.64 0.42
N LYS A 144 18.76 5.47 -0.83
CA LYS A 144 19.04 6.40 -1.94
C LYS A 144 18.06 7.57 -2.00
N MET A 145 16.95 7.54 -1.26
CA MET A 145 16.00 8.65 -1.21
C MET A 145 16.55 9.81 -0.37
N SER A 146 16.32 11.04 -0.84
CA SER A 146 16.45 12.23 0.00
C SER A 146 15.45 12.18 1.16
N ASP A 147 15.73 12.88 2.25
CA ASP A 147 14.83 12.89 3.40
C ASP A 147 13.46 13.51 3.09
N VAL A 148 13.42 14.48 2.18
CA VAL A 148 12.16 15.02 1.62
C VAL A 148 11.37 13.92 0.90
N ASN A 149 12.03 13.10 0.07
CA ASN A 149 11.35 12.00 -0.62
C ASN A 149 10.89 10.91 0.35
N LYS A 150 11.66 10.61 1.41
CA LYS A 150 11.24 9.69 2.47
C LYS A 150 10.01 10.22 3.21
N PHE A 151 9.98 11.52 3.52
CA PHE A 151 8.82 12.17 4.12
C PHE A 151 7.59 12.06 3.22
N ILE A 152 7.72 12.45 1.95
CA ILE A 152 6.62 12.36 0.97
C ILE A 152 6.17 10.91 0.76
N CYS A 153 7.07 9.92 0.80
CA CYS A 153 6.71 8.51 0.66
C CYS A 153 5.81 8.00 1.79
N LYS A 154 5.77 8.67 2.95
CA LYS A 154 4.85 8.35 4.05
C LYS A 154 3.47 8.96 3.85
N LEU A 155 3.33 9.89 2.91
CA LEU A 155 2.09 10.57 2.59
C LEU A 155 1.33 9.79 1.52
N GLY A 156 -0.01 9.83 1.56
CA GLY A 156 -0.88 9.26 0.52
C GLY A 156 -0.85 10.04 -0.80
N ALA A 157 0.33 10.48 -1.26
CA ALA A 157 0.50 11.34 -2.43
C ALA A 157 0.35 10.61 -3.77
N GLY A 158 0.43 9.26 -3.78
CA GLY A 158 0.27 8.44 -4.97
C GLY A 158 -1.12 7.81 -5.13
N GLY A 159 -2.02 7.97 -4.16
CA GLY A 159 -3.28 7.24 -4.18
C GLY A 159 -4.23 7.56 -3.04
N THR A 160 -5.31 6.80 -2.92
CA THR A 160 -6.34 7.00 -1.90
C THR A 160 -6.84 5.67 -1.32
N GLU A 161 -7.36 5.73 -0.09
CA GLU A 161 -8.04 4.63 0.58
C GLU A 161 -9.51 4.46 0.15
N LYS A 162 -10.01 5.37 -0.69
CA LYS A 162 -11.36 5.34 -1.24
C LYS A 162 -11.40 4.61 -2.58
N PHE A 163 -12.50 3.92 -2.83
CA PHE A 163 -12.79 3.42 -4.18
C PHE A 163 -13.09 4.59 -5.10
N LEU A 164 -12.65 4.48 -6.36
CA LEU A 164 -12.79 5.50 -7.39
C LEU A 164 -13.27 4.82 -8.66
N GLU A 165 -14.45 5.22 -9.12
CA GLU A 165 -15.11 4.58 -10.25
C GLU A 165 -14.34 4.81 -11.55
N ASN A 166 -13.94 6.06 -11.84
CA ASN A 166 -13.22 6.42 -13.06
C ASN A 166 -11.71 6.54 -12.83
N PHE A 167 -11.13 5.71 -11.97
CA PHE A 167 -9.68 5.76 -11.70
C PHE A 167 -8.84 5.54 -12.98
N PRO A 168 -7.75 6.32 -13.19
CA PRO A 168 -7.20 7.34 -12.28
C PRO A 168 -7.75 8.75 -12.45
N ILE A 169 -8.74 8.98 -13.31
CA ILE A 169 -9.28 10.32 -13.63
C ILE A 169 -9.81 11.01 -12.38
N ASP A 170 -10.46 10.29 -11.47
CA ASP A 170 -11.00 10.83 -10.22
C ASP A 170 -9.93 11.06 -9.11
N LEU A 171 -8.70 10.59 -9.31
CA LEU A 171 -7.67 10.60 -8.28
C LEU A 171 -7.27 12.01 -7.79
N PRO A 172 -7.09 13.03 -8.65
CA PRO A 172 -6.74 14.37 -8.18
C PRO A 172 -7.71 14.91 -7.13
N ASN A 173 -9.02 14.74 -7.32
CA ASN A 173 -10.03 15.19 -6.37
C ASN A 173 -9.97 14.41 -5.06
N ALA A 174 -9.73 13.10 -5.13
CA ALA A 174 -9.59 12.26 -3.94
C ALA A 174 -8.36 12.66 -3.11
N ILE A 175 -7.26 13.05 -3.75
CA ILE A 175 -6.03 13.46 -3.10
C ILE A 175 -6.22 14.73 -2.28
N ILE A 176 -6.94 15.74 -2.80
CA ILE A 176 -7.24 16.96 -2.03
C ILE A 176 -7.94 16.59 -0.71
N SER A 177 -8.87 15.63 -0.77
CA SER A 177 -9.60 15.16 0.42
C SER A 177 -8.75 14.40 1.44
N ASN A 178 -7.56 13.90 1.06
CA ASN A 178 -6.63 13.24 1.99
C ASN A 178 -5.89 14.26 2.89
N PHE A 179 -5.81 15.53 2.47
CA PHE A 179 -5.05 16.58 3.14
C PHE A 179 -5.97 17.68 3.68
N LYS A 180 -7.08 17.31 4.34
CA LYS A 180 -8.05 18.28 4.90
C LYS A 180 -7.40 19.32 5.83
N SER A 181 -6.35 18.94 6.55
CA SER A 181 -5.59 19.83 7.44
C SER A 181 -4.61 20.76 6.72
N ASP A 182 -4.29 20.48 5.45
CA ASP A 182 -3.41 21.30 4.60
C ASP A 182 -3.87 21.21 3.13
N PRO A 183 -4.97 21.91 2.77
CA PRO A 183 -5.58 21.81 1.44
C PRO A 183 -4.66 22.30 0.33
N GLU A 184 -3.87 23.35 0.55
CA GLU A 184 -2.93 23.91 -0.43
C GLU A 184 -1.87 22.88 -0.84
N PHE A 185 -1.35 22.13 0.14
CA PHE A 185 -0.43 21.03 -0.14
C PHE A 185 -1.11 19.91 -0.95
N GLY A 186 -2.35 19.55 -0.59
CA GLY A 186 -3.17 18.59 -1.33
C GLY A 186 -3.42 19.00 -2.78
N GLU A 187 -3.78 20.26 -3.01
CA GLU A 187 -3.98 20.87 -4.33
C GLU A 187 -2.69 20.82 -5.16
N GLY A 188 -1.54 21.15 -4.56
CA GLY A 188 -0.24 21.07 -5.22
C GLY A 188 0.09 19.66 -5.73
N ILE A 189 -0.27 18.62 -4.96
CA ILE A 189 -0.13 17.23 -5.40
C ILE A 189 -1.16 16.90 -6.50
N ALA A 190 -2.41 17.28 -6.32
CA ALA A 190 -3.49 17.02 -7.27
C ALA A 190 -3.19 17.61 -8.65
N VAL A 191 -2.66 18.84 -8.72
CA VAL A 191 -2.22 19.47 -9.98
C VAL A 191 -1.13 18.64 -10.66
N ARG A 192 -0.14 18.14 -9.91
CA ARG A 192 0.93 17.30 -10.49
C ARG A 192 0.37 15.99 -11.05
N ILE A 193 -0.55 15.34 -10.33
CA ILE A 193 -1.22 14.11 -10.80
C ILE A 193 -2.04 14.41 -12.05
N LYS A 194 -2.85 15.47 -12.03
CA LYS A 194 -3.66 15.90 -13.17
C LYS A 194 -2.80 16.14 -14.41
N ASN A 195 -1.66 16.81 -14.26
CA ASN A 195 -0.74 17.04 -15.38
C ASN A 195 -0.18 15.73 -15.97
N ILE A 196 0.09 14.71 -15.14
CA ILE A 196 0.53 13.38 -15.62
C ILE A 196 -0.61 12.68 -16.37
N ILE A 197 -1.83 12.78 -15.85
CA ILE A 197 -3.04 12.20 -16.46
C ILE A 197 -3.29 12.87 -17.82
N ASP A 198 -3.34 14.20 -17.87
CA ASP A 198 -3.63 14.99 -19.07
C ASP A 198 -2.57 14.77 -20.16
N LYS A 199 -1.29 14.63 -19.79
CA LYS A 199 -0.21 14.33 -20.76
C LYS A 199 -0.37 12.98 -21.44
N ASN A 200 -1.09 12.05 -20.82
CA ASN A 200 -1.39 10.72 -21.34
C ASN A 200 -2.88 10.53 -21.58
N LEU A 201 -3.63 11.62 -21.81
CA LEU A 201 -5.05 11.57 -22.07
C LEU A 201 -5.34 10.64 -23.26
N GLY A 202 -6.32 9.74 -23.09
CA GLY A 202 -6.61 8.69 -24.08
C GLY A 202 -5.67 7.47 -24.04
N LYS A 203 -4.77 7.34 -23.05
CA LYS A 203 -4.04 6.08 -22.79
C LYS A 203 -4.53 5.37 -21.53
N TRP A 204 -5.28 6.06 -20.68
CA TRP A 204 -5.85 5.52 -19.43
C TRP A 204 -7.05 4.62 -19.73
N HIS A 205 -6.78 3.44 -20.28
CA HIS A 205 -7.79 2.43 -20.53
C HIS A 205 -7.68 1.35 -19.46
N ARG A 206 -8.59 1.39 -18.49
CA ARG A 206 -8.78 0.29 -17.55
C ARG A 206 -9.17 -0.96 -18.37
N PRO A 207 -8.47 -2.11 -18.24
CA PRO A 207 -8.81 -3.28 -19.03
C PRO A 207 -10.22 -3.80 -18.68
N THR A 208 -11.00 -4.23 -19.68
CA THR A 208 -12.43 -4.57 -19.54
C THR A 208 -12.72 -5.79 -18.65
N ASN A 209 -11.74 -6.67 -18.44
CA ASN A 209 -11.82 -7.80 -17.51
C ASN A 209 -10.99 -7.57 -16.23
N PHE A 210 -10.52 -6.34 -16.02
CA PHE A 210 -9.85 -5.92 -14.80
C PHE A 210 -10.87 -5.52 -13.75
N PHE A 211 -11.93 -6.32 -13.59
CA PHE A 211 -12.97 -6.03 -12.64
C PHE A 211 -12.50 -6.41 -11.23
N PRO A 212 -12.70 -5.53 -10.23
CA PRO A 212 -12.23 -5.74 -8.87
C PRO A 212 -12.95 -6.85 -8.10
N TYR A 213 -14.03 -7.41 -8.64
CA TYR A 213 -14.89 -8.36 -7.95
C TYR A 213 -14.71 -9.76 -8.55
N ASP A 214 -13.95 -10.59 -7.85
CA ASP A 214 -14.04 -12.04 -8.02
C ASP A 214 -15.27 -12.48 -7.19
N PRO A 215 -16.28 -13.14 -7.79
CA PRO A 215 -17.46 -13.59 -7.06
C PRO A 215 -17.14 -14.59 -5.93
N ASN A 216 -15.95 -15.19 -5.94
CA ASN A 216 -15.47 -16.06 -4.86
C ASN A 216 -14.79 -15.27 -3.72
N GLU A 217 -14.46 -14.00 -3.92
CA GLU A 217 -13.88 -13.13 -2.89
C GLU A 217 -14.98 -12.51 -2.03
N LYS A 218 -15.03 -12.89 -0.76
CA LYS A 218 -15.98 -12.31 0.20
C LYS A 218 -15.46 -10.96 0.70
N LYS A 219 -16.04 -9.89 0.15
CA LYS A 219 -15.77 -8.50 0.58
C LYS A 219 -16.32 -8.26 1.99
N LEU A 220 -15.50 -7.68 2.86
CA LEU A 220 -15.89 -7.27 4.20
C LEU A 220 -16.57 -5.89 4.18
N GLY A 221 -17.63 -5.74 4.98
CA GLY A 221 -18.46 -4.55 5.03
C GLY A 221 -18.18 -3.69 6.26
N GLY A 222 -17.10 -2.92 6.26
CA GLY A 222 -16.82 -2.01 7.38
C GLY A 222 -15.76 -0.97 7.06
N ILE A 223 -16.13 0.31 7.17
CA ILE A 223 -15.23 1.47 7.15
C ILE A 223 -15.60 2.33 8.36
N ILE A 224 -14.63 2.60 9.23
CA ILE A 224 -14.70 3.67 10.22
C ILE A 224 -13.74 4.76 9.75
N GLU A 225 -14.18 6.00 9.61
CA GLU A 225 -13.32 7.15 9.33
C GLU A 225 -13.09 7.90 10.66
N ASP A 226 -11.83 8.17 11.04
CA ASP A 226 -11.57 9.11 12.16
C ASP A 226 -11.73 10.57 11.72
N ASP A 227 -11.67 11.48 12.70
CA ASP A 227 -11.79 12.93 12.49
C ASP A 227 -10.72 13.50 11.53
N ASN A 228 -9.63 12.77 11.29
CA ASN A 228 -8.55 13.13 10.35
C ASN A 228 -8.76 12.54 8.94
N GLY A 229 -9.86 11.82 8.70
CA GLY A 229 -10.12 11.16 7.43
C GLY A 229 -9.41 9.81 7.26
N THR A 230 -8.83 9.25 8.33
CA THR A 230 -8.17 7.95 8.28
C THR A 230 -9.22 6.84 8.32
N ILE A 231 -9.21 5.97 7.32
CA ILE A 231 -10.15 4.86 7.19
C ILE A 231 -9.60 3.60 7.90
N TYR A 232 -10.40 3.01 8.79
CA TYR A 232 -10.15 1.78 9.55
C TYR A 232 -11.17 0.70 9.20
N PHE A 233 -10.75 -0.57 9.27
CA PHE A 233 -11.56 -1.71 8.82
C PHE A 233 -12.04 -2.55 10.00
N VAL A 234 -13.35 -2.79 10.01
CA VAL A 234 -14.05 -3.67 10.94
C VAL A 234 -14.52 -4.89 10.16
N LYS A 235 -14.60 -6.05 10.82
CA LYS A 235 -15.28 -7.22 10.27
C LYS A 235 -16.78 -6.98 10.18
#